data_AF-A0A139NTM1-F1
#
_entry.id   AF-A0A139NTM1-F1
#
_cell.length_a   1.000
_cell.length_b   1.000
_cell.length_c   1.000
_cell.angle_alpha   90.00
_cell.angle_beta   90.00
_cell.angle_gamma   90.00
#
_symmetry.space_group_name_H-M   'P 1'
#
loop_
_entity.id
_entity.type
_entity.pdbx_description
1 polymer ?
#
loop_
_entity_poly.entity_id
_entity_poly.type
_entity_poly.pdbx_seq_one_letter_code
_entity_poly.pdbx_strand_id
1 'polypeptide(L)'
;MVFLLSAGAFIISFLSMFIGSLMASSYSSVYFSSLTHVYPFFLGSFLATVVGVRQTSDLVKQFDRMWDLRQNLLVFAAGLLVLVLLTFFVKFTYLFAYLFGFLLASLAAVTMILAARVLHEKTPEIQEPRIITFLADTSYAVYLFHWPFYIIFSQLMSNLPAVILTIIFSYFFAILSFYIIEPLIAGKSNPLIRKISRLPHIKPISAAGAGILTLITLIIIAVAPQVGAFETDLMVNGFKQAQTNIGQTKTLAEQAELSRLGISEGTSLIGDSVALRANTALQEALPEANINAQVSRTTKQANDIMLNNSQNKALLKTVVIATGVNNPEGYKNDLDSIVNNLPKGHHLILVTPYEGDKSKDTYTSVEQYAAYARELAEKNPYVSIADWNKVAKEHPEIWAGTDQVHFGNDGNMIEEGAKLYAETIAAAVKAAQELPVKSK
;
A
#
# COMPACT_ATOMS: atom_id res chain seq x y z
N MET A 1 32.83 14.87 -12.29
CA MET A 1 32.23 13.55 -12.58
C MET A 1 31.01 13.27 -11.72
N VAL A 2 31.13 13.21 -10.38
CA VAL A 2 29.99 12.91 -9.47
C VAL A 2 28.80 13.85 -9.66
N PHE A 3 29.05 15.16 -9.82
CA PHE A 3 28.01 16.17 -10.10
C PHE A 3 27.19 15.80 -11.35
N LEU A 4 27.86 15.58 -12.49
CA LEU A 4 27.19 15.30 -13.77
C LEU A 4 26.46 13.95 -13.75
N LEU A 5 27.06 12.92 -13.14
CA LEU A 5 26.41 11.62 -12.99
C LEU A 5 25.17 11.71 -12.10
N SER A 6 25.24 12.44 -10.99
CA SER A 6 24.11 12.65 -10.09
C SER A 6 22.99 13.44 -10.77
N ALA A 7 23.34 14.50 -11.52
CA ALA A 7 22.37 15.27 -12.28
C ALA A 7 21.67 14.43 -13.36
N GLY A 8 22.43 13.63 -14.13
CA GLY A 8 21.88 12.73 -15.13
C GLY A 8 20.96 11.66 -14.52
N ALA A 9 21.40 11.03 -13.42
CA ALA A 9 20.60 10.01 -12.73
C ALA A 9 19.32 10.60 -12.10
N PHE A 10 19.39 11.81 -11.54
CA PHE A 10 18.23 12.56 -11.08
C PHE A 10 17.23 12.78 -12.23
N ILE A 11 17.67 13.30 -13.37
CA ILE A 11 16.79 13.58 -14.53
C ILE A 11 16.13 12.30 -15.01
N ILE A 12 16.90 11.22 -15.21
CA ILE A 12 16.39 9.94 -15.70
C ILE A 12 15.35 9.37 -14.73
N SER A 13 15.66 9.34 -13.43
CA SER A 13 14.78 8.78 -12.41
C SER A 13 13.50 9.62 -12.24
N PHE A 14 13.61 10.95 -12.19
CA PHE A 14 12.45 11.85 -12.12
C PHE A 14 11.55 11.72 -13.36
N LEU A 15 12.12 11.78 -14.56
CA LEU A 15 11.33 11.63 -15.79
C LEU A 15 10.68 10.25 -15.89
N SER A 16 11.33 9.20 -15.39
CA SER A 16 10.75 7.87 -15.30
C SER A 16 9.53 7.83 -14.38
N MET A 17 9.58 8.48 -13.21
CA MET A 17 8.42 8.61 -12.33
C MET A 17 7.32 9.45 -12.97
N PHE A 18 7.69 10.60 -13.55
CA PHE A 18 6.75 11.52 -14.19
C PHE A 18 5.96 10.84 -15.31
N ILE A 19 6.67 10.28 -16.29
CA ILE A 19 6.05 9.61 -17.45
C ILE A 19 5.33 8.34 -17.00
N GLY A 20 5.95 7.54 -16.12
CA GLY A 20 5.37 6.30 -15.60
C GLY A 20 4.03 6.54 -14.91
N SER A 21 3.91 7.62 -14.12
CA SER A 21 2.67 7.93 -13.42
C SER A 21 1.49 8.32 -14.32
N LEU A 22 1.76 8.83 -15.53
CA LEU A 22 0.72 9.16 -16.52
C LEU A 22 0.16 7.92 -17.23
N MET A 23 0.93 6.83 -17.27
CA MET A 23 0.60 5.61 -18.01
C MET A 23 0.28 4.42 -17.11
N ALA A 24 0.62 4.50 -15.82
CA ALA A 24 0.46 3.39 -14.89
C ALA A 24 -1.01 3.14 -14.54
N SER A 25 -1.39 1.86 -14.55
CA SER A 25 -2.69 1.39 -14.03
C SER A 25 -2.80 1.49 -12.50
N SER A 26 -1.67 1.53 -11.80
CA SER A 26 -1.58 1.75 -10.35
C SER A 26 -0.30 2.50 -10.00
N TYR A 27 -0.43 3.55 -9.19
CA TYR A 27 0.70 4.38 -8.76
C TYR A 27 1.72 3.63 -7.88
N SER A 28 1.31 2.56 -7.20
CA SER A 28 2.22 1.75 -6.37
C SER A 28 3.39 1.19 -7.17
N SER A 29 3.16 0.78 -8.42
CA SER A 29 4.22 0.26 -9.29
C SER A 29 5.34 1.28 -9.54
N VAL A 30 4.96 2.55 -9.70
CA VAL A 30 5.88 3.66 -9.91
C VAL A 30 6.49 4.13 -8.59
N TYR A 31 5.77 4.05 -7.48
CA TYR A 31 6.30 4.46 -6.18
C TYR A 31 7.36 3.51 -5.62
N PHE A 32 7.13 2.19 -5.73
CA PHE A 32 8.02 1.17 -5.17
C PHE A 32 9.17 0.78 -6.09
N SER A 33 9.18 1.26 -7.34
CA SER A 33 10.30 1.04 -8.24
C SER A 33 11.51 1.86 -7.79
N SER A 34 12.64 1.18 -7.59
CA SER A 34 13.90 1.84 -7.24
C SER A 34 14.34 2.81 -8.33
N LEU A 35 14.05 2.54 -9.61
CA LEU A 35 14.46 3.40 -10.72
C LEU A 35 13.72 4.74 -10.71
N THR A 36 12.43 4.74 -10.43
CA THR A 36 11.56 5.93 -10.49
C THR A 36 11.67 6.76 -9.21
N HIS A 37 11.93 6.15 -8.05
CA HIS A 37 11.86 6.86 -6.77
C HIS A 37 13.24 7.23 -6.15
N VAL A 38 14.36 6.86 -6.78
CA VAL A 38 15.70 7.15 -6.25
C VAL A 38 16.18 8.59 -6.50
N TYR A 39 15.52 9.38 -7.35
CA TYR A 39 16.00 10.73 -7.69
C TYR A 39 16.25 11.69 -6.49
N PRO A 40 15.54 11.64 -5.34
CA PRO A 40 15.85 12.51 -4.20
C PRO A 40 17.26 12.27 -3.66
N PHE A 41 17.72 11.01 -3.66
CA PHE A 41 19.09 10.65 -3.29
C PHE A 41 20.12 11.31 -4.23
N PHE A 42 19.88 11.26 -5.54
CA PHE A 42 20.77 11.89 -6.51
C PHE A 42 20.75 13.42 -6.44
N LEU A 43 19.62 14.01 -6.09
CA LEU A 43 19.53 15.45 -5.84
C LEU A 43 20.35 15.86 -4.60
N GLY A 44 20.34 15.05 -3.54
CA GLY A 44 21.21 15.23 -2.38
C GLY A 44 22.70 15.05 -2.71
N SER A 45 23.04 14.04 -3.51
CA SER A 45 24.42 13.81 -4.00
C SER A 45 24.92 14.99 -4.83
N PHE A 46 24.07 15.51 -5.72
CA PHE A 46 24.33 16.74 -6.47
C PHE A 46 24.62 17.91 -5.54
N LEU A 47 23.76 18.18 -4.55
CA LEU A 47 23.96 19.25 -3.57
C LEU A 47 25.28 19.10 -2.81
N ALA A 48 25.61 17.88 -2.36
CA ALA A 48 26.83 17.62 -1.60
C ALA A 48 28.10 18.03 -2.36
N THR A 49 28.12 17.84 -3.69
CA THR A 49 29.26 18.27 -4.53
C THR A 49 29.36 19.78 -4.69
N VAL A 50 28.23 20.49 -4.59
CA VAL A 50 28.16 21.95 -4.75
C VAL A 50 28.46 22.67 -3.44
N VAL A 51 27.99 22.13 -2.31
CA VAL A 51 28.08 22.76 -0.99
C VAL A 51 29.41 22.44 -0.31
N GLY A 52 29.94 21.23 -0.54
CA GLY A 52 31.18 20.76 0.07
C GLY A 52 30.98 20.32 1.54
N VAL A 53 31.65 19.22 1.91
CA VAL A 53 31.50 18.61 3.25
C VAL A 53 32.65 19.01 4.18
N ARG A 54 33.91 18.88 3.75
CA ARG A 54 35.09 19.23 4.55
C ARG A 54 35.63 20.64 4.27
N GLN A 55 35.43 21.11 3.05
CA GLN A 55 35.82 22.43 2.60
C GLN A 55 34.56 23.13 2.10
N THR A 56 34.34 24.36 2.56
CA THR A 56 33.24 25.18 2.08
C THR A 56 33.50 25.60 0.65
N SER A 57 32.52 25.33 -0.21
CA SER A 57 32.56 25.85 -1.57
C SER A 57 32.36 27.37 -1.60
N ASP A 58 32.74 27.98 -2.70
CA ASP A 58 32.56 29.42 -2.89
C ASP A 58 31.08 29.82 -2.92
N LEU A 59 30.19 28.92 -3.33
CA LEU A 59 28.74 29.14 -3.30
C LEU A 59 28.23 29.33 -1.86
N VAL A 60 28.67 28.48 -0.92
CA VAL A 60 28.27 28.62 0.49
C VAL A 60 28.82 29.92 1.07
N LYS A 61 30.08 30.28 0.75
CA LYS A 61 30.68 31.55 1.18
C LYS A 61 29.97 32.78 0.60
N GLN A 62 29.47 32.68 -0.63
CA GLN A 62 28.66 33.74 -1.24
C GLN A 62 27.34 33.91 -0.49
N PHE A 63 26.60 32.83 -0.23
CA PHE A 63 25.36 32.89 0.54
C PHE A 63 25.56 33.33 1.98
N ASP A 64 26.67 32.92 2.61
CA ASP A 64 27.05 33.44 3.92
C ASP A 64 27.25 34.97 3.90
N ARG A 65 27.87 35.53 2.85
CA ARG A 65 28.00 36.99 2.74
C ARG A 65 26.68 37.70 2.40
N MET A 66 25.83 37.07 1.59
CA MET A 66 24.60 37.68 1.08
C MET A 66 23.44 37.63 2.07
N TRP A 67 23.29 36.51 2.79
CA TRP A 67 22.15 36.31 3.69
C TRP A 67 22.52 36.72 5.11
N ASP A 68 21.64 37.48 5.76
CA ASP A 68 21.72 37.64 7.21
C ASP A 68 21.15 36.41 7.94
N LEU A 69 21.31 36.36 9.27
CA LEU A 69 20.82 35.24 10.08
C LEU A 69 19.30 35.05 9.96
N ARG A 70 18.53 36.14 9.89
CA ARG A 70 17.06 36.08 9.81
C ARG A 70 16.61 35.53 8.46
N GLN A 71 17.21 36.00 7.37
CA GLN A 71 16.97 35.52 6.02
C GLN A 71 17.27 34.03 5.90
N ASN A 72 18.40 33.58 6.46
CA ASN A 72 18.75 32.15 6.43
C ASN A 72 17.74 31.29 7.22
N LEU A 73 17.30 31.75 8.40
CA LEU A 73 16.25 31.08 9.17
C LEU A 73 14.90 31.07 8.45
N LEU A 74 14.55 32.15 7.72
CA LEU A 74 13.34 32.22 6.91
C LEU A 74 13.38 31.24 5.73
N VAL A 75 14.54 31.08 5.08
CA VAL A 75 14.71 30.08 4.00
C VAL A 75 14.53 28.67 4.55
N PHE A 76 15.12 28.36 5.71
CA PHE A 76 14.92 27.07 6.37
C PHE A 76 13.44 26.86 6.74
N ALA A 77 12.80 27.85 7.35
CA ALA A 77 11.40 27.80 7.74
C ALA A 77 10.44 27.68 6.53
N ALA A 78 10.77 28.32 5.41
CA ALA A 78 9.99 28.21 4.18
C ALA A 78 10.04 26.78 3.61
N GLY A 79 11.23 26.15 3.60
CA GLY A 79 11.36 24.74 3.22
C GLY A 79 10.55 23.82 4.13
N LEU A 80 10.62 24.04 5.45
CA LEU A 80 9.82 23.29 6.41
C LEU A 80 8.32 23.49 6.19
N LEU A 81 7.87 24.72 5.94
CA LEU A 81 6.47 25.04 5.67
C LEU A 81 5.98 24.30 4.42
N VAL A 82 6.77 24.25 3.34
CA VAL A 82 6.42 23.48 2.14
C VAL A 82 6.25 21.99 2.49
N LEU A 83 7.16 21.39 3.27
CA LEU A 83 7.03 19.98 3.67
C LEU A 83 5.78 19.74 4.54
N VAL A 84 5.48 20.64 5.47
CA VAL A 84 4.27 20.58 6.30
C VAL A 84 3.01 20.67 5.43
N LEU A 85 2.95 21.63 4.51
CA LEU A 85 1.82 21.77 3.59
C LEU A 85 1.65 20.52 2.72
N LEU A 86 2.72 20.00 2.13
CA LEU A 86 2.65 18.78 1.32
C LEU A 86 2.13 17.58 2.14
N THR A 87 2.56 17.46 3.41
CA THR A 87 2.12 16.38 4.30
C THR A 87 0.60 16.38 4.52
N PHE A 88 -0.02 17.55 4.66
CA PHE A 88 -1.46 17.65 4.92
C PHE A 88 -2.33 17.69 3.66
N PHE A 89 -1.80 18.18 2.53
CA PHE A 89 -2.60 18.44 1.33
C PHE A 89 -2.33 17.48 0.17
N VAL A 90 -1.22 16.73 0.17
CA VAL A 90 -0.88 15.82 -0.93
C VAL A 90 -1.03 14.38 -0.47
N LYS A 91 -2.05 13.70 -1.01
CA LYS A 91 -2.30 12.28 -0.74
C LYS A 91 -1.57 11.38 -1.73
N PHE A 92 -1.27 10.16 -1.29
CA PHE A 92 -0.66 9.10 -2.10
C PHE A 92 -1.48 8.75 -3.36
N THR A 93 -2.79 8.97 -3.34
CA THR A 93 -3.68 8.71 -4.49
C THR A 93 -3.70 9.82 -5.53
N TYR A 94 -3.06 10.97 -5.25
CA TYR A 94 -3.10 12.11 -6.17
C TYR A 94 -2.02 12.00 -7.23
N LEU A 95 -2.40 12.13 -8.50
CA LEU A 95 -1.45 12.21 -9.62
C LEU A 95 -0.40 13.31 -9.41
N PHE A 96 -0.82 14.45 -8.83
CA PHE A 96 0.07 15.55 -8.47
C PHE A 96 1.26 15.12 -7.61
N ALA A 97 1.08 14.17 -6.68
CA ALA A 97 2.15 13.69 -5.81
C ALA A 97 3.34 13.16 -6.61
N TYR A 98 3.06 12.41 -7.69
CA TYR A 98 4.05 11.77 -8.54
C TYR A 98 4.64 12.70 -9.60
N LEU A 99 3.84 13.63 -10.12
CA LEU A 99 4.32 14.59 -11.12
C LEU A 99 5.22 15.66 -10.50
N PHE A 100 4.80 16.23 -9.36
CA PHE A 100 5.46 17.39 -8.77
C PHE A 100 5.62 17.32 -7.25
N GLY A 101 4.73 16.65 -6.52
CA GLY A 101 4.74 16.63 -5.06
C GLY A 101 6.06 16.13 -4.47
N PHE A 102 6.54 14.96 -4.87
CA PHE A 102 7.81 14.41 -4.41
C PHE A 102 9.02 15.23 -4.86
N LEU A 103 8.97 15.86 -6.04
CA LEU A 103 10.03 16.78 -6.49
C LEU A 103 10.07 18.04 -5.61
N LEU A 104 8.91 18.65 -5.32
CA LEU A 104 8.80 19.81 -4.44
C LEU A 104 9.28 19.48 -3.02
N ALA A 105 8.92 18.31 -2.49
CA ALA A 105 9.42 17.84 -1.20
C ALA A 105 10.95 17.68 -1.21
N SER A 106 11.51 17.09 -2.27
CA SER A 106 12.95 16.92 -2.42
C SER A 106 13.69 18.24 -2.49
N LEU A 107 13.17 19.21 -3.26
CA LEU A 107 13.73 20.56 -3.38
C LEU A 107 13.64 21.34 -2.07
N ALA A 108 12.53 21.22 -1.35
CA ALA A 108 12.35 21.83 -0.03
C ALA A 108 13.39 21.28 0.98
N ALA A 109 13.58 19.96 1.02
CA ALA A 109 14.59 19.33 1.86
C ALA A 109 16.02 19.76 1.50
N VAL A 110 16.36 19.79 0.21
CA VAL A 110 17.66 20.28 -0.29
C VAL A 110 17.91 21.74 0.09
N THR A 111 16.87 22.57 0.01
CA THR A 111 16.93 23.98 0.43
C THR A 111 17.19 24.10 1.93
N MET A 112 16.52 23.28 2.75
CA MET A 112 16.77 23.24 4.20
C MET A 112 18.19 22.78 4.53
N ILE A 113 18.72 21.78 3.82
CA ILE A 113 20.10 21.31 4.00
C ILE A 113 21.10 22.43 3.65
N LEU A 114 20.89 23.15 2.55
CA LEU A 114 21.72 24.30 2.18
C LEU A 114 21.68 25.39 3.25
N ALA A 115 20.47 25.78 3.70
CA ALA A 115 20.29 26.79 4.73
C ALA A 115 20.94 26.38 6.06
N ALA A 116 20.83 25.11 6.46
CA ALA A 116 21.50 24.56 7.64
C ALA A 116 23.03 24.61 7.49
N ARG A 117 23.57 24.32 6.31
CA ARG A 117 25.02 24.45 6.07
C ARG A 117 25.49 25.90 6.16
N VAL A 118 24.77 26.84 5.54
CA VAL A 118 25.08 28.28 5.65
C VAL A 118 24.95 28.74 7.10
N LEU A 119 23.96 28.23 7.85
CA LEU A 119 23.79 28.53 9.27
C LEU A 119 25.01 28.12 10.08
N HIS A 120 25.53 26.91 9.83
CA HIS A 120 26.71 26.40 10.51
C HIS A 120 27.93 27.31 10.32
N GLU A 121 28.16 27.84 9.12
CA GLU A 121 29.26 28.79 8.87
C GLU A 121 29.05 30.14 9.56
N LYS A 122 27.80 30.56 9.76
CA LYS A 122 27.45 31.79 10.50
C LYS A 122 27.61 31.68 12.00
N THR A 123 27.58 30.46 12.54
CA THR A 123 27.57 30.22 13.98
C THR A 123 28.75 29.34 14.42
N PRO A 124 30.01 29.67 14.08
CA PRO A 124 31.16 28.80 14.34
C PRO A 124 31.44 28.62 15.83
N GLU A 125 31.03 29.59 16.66
CA GLU A 125 31.24 29.57 18.13
C GLU A 125 30.04 28.98 18.89
N ILE A 126 28.89 28.79 18.23
CA ILE A 126 27.69 28.26 18.89
C ILE A 126 27.73 26.74 18.81
N GLN A 127 27.89 26.11 19.98
CA GLN A 127 27.76 24.66 20.07
C GLN A 127 26.30 24.25 19.99
N GLU A 128 26.02 23.18 19.22
CA GLU A 128 24.69 22.61 19.15
C GLU A 128 24.25 22.08 20.53
N PRO A 129 22.98 22.29 20.92
CA PRO A 129 22.46 21.73 22.16
C PRO A 129 22.52 20.19 22.13
N ARG A 130 23.06 19.60 23.20
CA ARG A 130 23.28 18.14 23.29
C ARG A 130 22.03 17.29 23.02
N ILE A 131 20.85 17.78 23.39
CA ILE A 131 19.59 17.08 23.14
C ILE A 131 19.28 17.02 21.65
N ILE A 132 19.52 18.12 20.92
CA ILE A 132 19.30 18.17 19.47
C ILE A 132 20.31 17.27 18.75
N THR A 133 21.58 17.33 19.14
CA THR A 133 22.60 16.43 18.61
C THR A 133 22.26 14.96 18.89
N PHE A 134 21.77 14.65 20.09
CA PHE A 134 21.32 13.29 20.44
C PHE A 134 20.18 12.80 19.53
N LEU A 135 19.17 13.64 19.30
CA LEU A 135 18.05 13.30 18.41
C LEU A 135 18.53 13.15 16.96
N ALA A 136 19.41 14.02 16.50
CA ALA A 136 19.99 13.96 15.15
C ALA A 136 20.80 12.67 14.95
N ASP A 137 21.70 12.37 15.88
CA ASP A 137 22.56 11.17 15.89
C ASP A 137 21.75 9.87 15.86
N THR A 138 20.63 9.83 16.57
CA THR A 138 19.80 8.61 16.68
C THR A 138 18.66 8.55 15.65
N SER A 139 18.38 9.63 14.94
CA SER A 139 17.20 9.76 14.05
C SER A 139 17.08 8.64 13.01
N TYR A 140 18.19 8.29 12.35
CA TYR A 140 18.20 7.24 11.33
C TYR A 140 17.89 5.85 11.92
N ALA A 141 18.52 5.50 13.04
CA ALA A 141 18.27 4.22 13.69
C ALA A 141 16.84 4.13 14.25
N VAL A 142 16.31 5.23 14.82
CA VAL A 142 14.89 5.31 15.23
C VAL A 142 13.97 5.08 14.03
N TYR A 143 14.26 5.70 12.89
CA TYR A 143 13.50 5.47 11.65
C TYR A 143 13.49 3.99 11.24
N LEU A 144 14.60 3.27 11.40
CA LEU A 144 14.64 1.83 11.09
C LEU A 144 13.86 0.97 12.11
N PHE A 145 13.92 1.31 13.40
CA PHE A 145 13.34 0.49 14.46
C PHE A 145 11.85 0.73 14.71
N HIS A 146 11.36 1.95 14.50
CA HIS A 146 10.00 2.30 14.93
C HIS A 146 8.91 1.46 14.24
N TRP A 147 9.04 1.20 12.93
CA TRP A 147 8.01 0.48 12.20
C TRP A 147 7.90 -1.00 12.62
N PRO A 148 8.98 -1.80 12.66
CA PRO A 148 8.93 -3.16 13.18
C PRO A 148 8.37 -3.27 14.61
N PHE A 149 8.80 -2.39 15.52
CA PHE A 149 8.28 -2.40 16.89
C PHE A 149 6.81 -2.03 16.96
N TYR A 150 6.37 -1.05 16.17
CA TYR A 150 4.96 -0.68 16.11
C TYR A 150 4.10 -1.85 15.63
N ILE A 151 4.52 -2.56 14.58
CA ILE A 151 3.80 -3.75 14.10
C ILE A 151 3.71 -4.83 15.17
N ILE A 152 4.83 -5.17 15.82
CA ILE A 152 4.85 -6.19 16.88
C ILE A 152 3.94 -5.78 18.04
N PHE A 153 4.06 -4.55 18.55
CA PHE A 153 3.28 -4.15 19.71
C PHE A 153 1.80 -3.93 19.38
N SER A 154 1.46 -3.38 18.22
CA SER A 154 0.06 -3.18 17.81
C SER A 154 -0.72 -4.48 17.61
N GLN A 155 -0.03 -5.59 17.36
CA GLN A 155 -0.63 -6.93 17.35
C GLN A 155 -0.87 -7.49 18.77
N LEU A 156 -0.12 -7.03 19.76
CA LEU A 156 -0.13 -7.58 21.11
C LEU A 156 -0.96 -6.73 22.10
N MET A 157 -1.20 -5.46 21.79
CA MET A 157 -1.90 -4.53 22.68
C MET A 157 -2.59 -3.40 21.91
N SER A 158 -3.39 -2.63 22.64
CA SER A 158 -4.04 -1.44 22.08
C SER A 158 -3.03 -0.37 21.65
N ASN A 159 -3.47 0.52 20.76
CA ASN A 159 -2.61 1.48 20.06
C ASN A 159 -1.73 2.31 21.00
N LEU A 160 -2.30 2.93 22.05
CA LEU A 160 -1.55 3.83 22.92
C LEU A 160 -0.37 3.14 23.65
N PRO A 161 -0.58 2.00 24.36
CA PRO A 161 0.53 1.20 24.87
C PRO A 161 1.55 0.79 23.79
N ALA A 162 1.08 0.41 22.59
CA ALA A 162 1.96 0.02 21.49
C ALA A 162 2.87 1.18 21.03
N VAL A 163 2.33 2.40 20.91
CA VAL A 163 3.11 3.60 20.56
C VAL A 163 4.15 3.92 21.64
N ILE A 164 3.76 3.86 22.91
CA ILE A 164 4.68 4.14 24.03
C ILE A 164 5.85 3.15 24.01
N LEU A 165 5.58 1.84 23.91
CA LEU A 165 6.63 0.84 23.84
C LEU A 165 7.46 1.00 22.57
N THR A 166 6.84 1.32 21.43
CA THR A 166 7.57 1.59 20.18
C THR A 166 8.61 2.69 20.37
N ILE A 167 8.23 3.81 20.98
CA ILE A 167 9.16 4.92 21.23
C ILE A 167 10.29 4.47 22.16
N ILE A 168 9.97 3.81 23.28
CA ILE A 168 10.96 3.35 24.27
C ILE A 168 11.97 2.40 23.62
N PHE A 169 11.49 1.37 22.94
CA PHE A 169 12.35 0.35 22.33
C PHE A 169 13.12 0.91 21.13
N SER A 170 12.52 1.77 20.30
CA SER A 170 13.22 2.40 19.17
C SER A 170 14.40 3.24 19.63
N TYR A 171 14.21 4.08 20.66
CA TYR A 171 15.32 4.87 21.21
C TYR A 171 16.32 3.98 21.94
N PHE A 172 15.89 2.98 22.70
CA PHE A 172 16.80 2.05 23.36
C PHE A 172 17.75 1.38 22.36
N PHE A 173 17.20 0.81 21.28
CA PHE A 173 17.99 0.16 20.24
C PHE A 173 18.78 1.16 19.37
N ALA A 174 18.26 2.35 19.11
CA ALA A 174 19.00 3.39 18.41
C ALA A 174 20.23 3.88 19.21
N ILE A 175 20.09 4.06 20.52
CA ILE A 175 21.20 4.41 21.42
C ILE A 175 22.24 3.29 21.43
N LEU A 176 21.78 2.04 21.55
CA LEU A 176 22.66 0.87 21.52
C LEU A 176 23.40 0.75 20.19
N SER A 177 22.72 0.99 19.06
CA SER A 177 23.35 1.00 17.74
C SER A 177 24.40 2.08 17.62
N PHE A 178 23.99 3.34 17.76
CA PHE A 178 24.82 4.50 17.41
C PHE A 178 25.97 4.75 18.39
N TYR A 179 25.72 4.63 19.70
CA TYR A 179 26.74 4.97 20.71
C TYR A 179 27.62 3.79 21.14
N ILE A 180 27.20 2.55 20.86
CA ILE A 180 27.87 1.34 21.35
C ILE A 180 28.29 0.45 20.17
N ILE A 181 27.35 -0.08 19.38
CA ILE A 181 27.64 -1.10 18.36
C ILE A 181 28.44 -0.53 17.19
N GLU A 182 28.00 0.58 16.59
CA GLU A 182 28.65 1.16 15.41
C GLU A 182 30.10 1.61 15.70
N PRO A 183 30.40 2.33 16.80
CA PRO A 183 31.77 2.72 17.09
C PRO A 183 32.64 1.50 17.42
N LEU A 184 32.10 0.47 18.09
CA LEU A 184 32.83 -0.78 18.34
C LEU A 184 33.24 -1.47 17.03
N ILE A 185 32.32 -1.58 16.07
CA ILE A 185 32.59 -2.15 14.74
C ILE A 185 33.60 -1.29 13.97
N ALA A 186 33.49 0.04 14.06
CA ALA A 186 34.41 0.98 13.42
C ALA A 186 35.78 1.11 14.13
N GLY A 187 36.02 0.35 15.21
CA GLY A 187 37.25 0.43 16.00
C GLY A 187 37.43 1.74 16.78
N LYS A 188 36.38 2.55 16.91
CA LYS A 188 36.35 3.81 17.66
C LYS A 188 35.96 3.55 19.12
N SER A 189 36.53 4.32 20.04
CA SER A 189 36.30 4.16 21.48
C SER A 189 35.83 5.47 22.11
N ASN A 190 34.74 5.41 22.86
CA ASN A 190 34.21 6.52 23.68
C ASN A 190 34.25 6.14 25.18
N PRO A 191 34.00 7.09 26.11
CA PRO A 191 34.03 6.80 27.55
C PRO A 191 33.12 5.64 27.98
N LEU A 192 31.95 5.50 27.35
CA LEU A 192 31.00 4.41 27.60
C LEU A 192 31.58 3.06 27.19
N ILE A 193 32.12 2.96 25.97
CA ILE A 193 32.78 1.76 25.44
C ILE A 193 33.99 1.39 26.28
N ARG A 194 34.80 2.36 26.74
CA ARG A 194 35.94 2.08 27.64
C ARG A 194 35.47 1.51 28.97
N LYS A 195 34.35 1.99 29.52
CA LYS A 195 33.75 1.46 30.74
C LYS A 195 33.20 0.05 30.52
N ILE A 196 32.49 -0.18 29.41
CA ILE A 196 31.93 -1.48 29.03
C ILE A 196 33.05 -2.49 28.74
N SER A 197 34.11 -2.09 28.03
CA SER A 197 35.24 -2.95 27.67
C SER A 197 36.07 -3.43 28.86
N ARG A 198 35.92 -2.81 30.04
CA ARG A 198 36.55 -3.24 31.29
C ARG A 198 35.77 -4.36 31.99
N LEU A 199 34.54 -4.63 31.57
CA LEU A 199 33.76 -5.72 32.13
C LEU A 199 34.40 -7.06 31.71
N PRO A 200 34.59 -8.00 32.65
CA PRO A 200 35.14 -9.30 32.32
C PRO A 200 34.21 -10.02 31.33
N HIS A 201 34.80 -10.73 30.37
CA HIS A 201 34.10 -11.54 29.36
C HIS A 201 33.14 -10.78 28.41
N ILE A 202 33.10 -9.44 28.39
CA ILE A 202 32.16 -8.72 27.53
C ILE A 202 32.39 -8.98 26.03
N LYS A 203 33.64 -9.07 25.58
CA LYS A 203 34.00 -9.34 24.18
C LYS A 203 33.56 -10.72 23.71
N PRO A 204 33.86 -11.84 24.42
CA PRO A 204 33.35 -13.14 24.01
C PRO A 204 31.82 -13.23 24.11
N ILE A 205 31.18 -12.60 25.11
CA ILE A 205 29.72 -12.57 25.21
C ILE A 205 29.10 -11.81 24.02
N SER A 206 29.63 -10.64 23.67
CA SER A 206 29.11 -9.87 22.53
C SER A 206 29.34 -10.58 21.20
N ALA A 207 30.49 -11.23 21.03
CA ALA A 207 30.78 -12.00 19.81
C ALA A 207 29.88 -13.24 19.70
N ALA A 208 29.65 -13.95 20.80
CA ALA A 208 28.72 -15.08 20.85
C ALA A 208 27.28 -14.62 20.57
N GLY A 209 26.84 -13.51 21.18
CA GLY A 209 25.52 -12.93 20.94
C GLY A 209 25.33 -12.51 19.48
N ALA A 210 26.32 -11.83 18.90
CA ALA A 210 26.29 -11.48 17.48
C ALA A 210 26.25 -12.74 16.60
N GLY A 211 27.06 -13.75 16.89
CA GLY A 211 27.06 -15.03 16.15
C GLY A 211 25.72 -15.76 16.24
N ILE A 212 25.10 -15.81 17.43
CA ILE A 212 23.77 -16.41 17.63
C ILE A 212 22.71 -15.63 16.86
N LEU A 213 22.71 -14.28 16.93
CA LEU A 213 21.77 -13.45 16.19
C LEU A 213 21.95 -13.61 14.68
N THR A 214 23.19 -13.65 14.19
CA THR A 214 23.47 -13.93 12.77
C THR A 214 22.96 -15.31 12.37
N LEU A 215 23.19 -16.34 13.19
CA LEU A 215 22.69 -17.69 12.93
C LEU A 215 21.15 -17.73 12.89
N ILE A 216 20.48 -17.08 13.86
CA ILE A 216 19.01 -16.96 13.88
C ILE A 216 18.54 -16.25 12.62
N THR A 217 19.15 -15.13 12.23
CA THR A 217 18.81 -14.41 11.01
C THR A 217 18.99 -15.28 9.77
N LEU A 218 20.08 -16.06 9.67
CA LEU A 218 20.30 -16.99 8.55
C LEU A 218 19.28 -18.12 8.52
N ILE A 219 18.91 -18.68 9.68
CA ILE A 219 17.85 -19.69 9.79
C ILE A 219 16.51 -19.10 9.35
N ILE A 220 16.16 -17.89 9.83
CA ILE A 220 14.93 -17.20 9.42
C ILE A 220 14.95 -16.96 7.92
N ILE A 221 16.05 -16.47 7.33
CA ILE A 221 16.14 -16.27 5.87
C ILE A 221 15.97 -17.60 5.11
N ALA A 222 16.52 -18.70 5.62
CA ALA A 222 16.46 -20.00 4.96
C ALA A 222 15.09 -20.69 5.09
N VAL A 223 14.38 -20.46 6.21
CA VAL A 223 13.10 -21.14 6.54
C VAL A 223 11.89 -20.24 6.26
N ALA A 224 12.06 -18.93 6.17
CA ALA A 224 10.97 -18.01 5.89
C ALA A 224 10.34 -18.34 4.53
N PRO A 225 9.01 -18.51 4.48
CA PRO A 225 8.35 -18.79 3.23
C PRO A 225 8.50 -17.59 2.28
N GLN A 226 8.75 -17.86 1.00
CA GLN A 226 8.91 -16.81 -0.02
C GLN A 226 7.61 -16.01 -0.25
N VAL A 227 6.47 -16.61 0.09
CA VAL A 227 5.13 -16.02 0.01
C VAL A 227 4.43 -16.21 1.35
N GLY A 228 3.72 -15.19 1.81
CA GLY A 228 2.97 -15.26 3.06
C GLY A 228 1.87 -16.33 3.01
N ALA A 229 1.36 -16.77 4.16
CA ALA A 229 0.24 -17.72 4.21
C ALA A 229 -1.00 -17.18 3.48
N PHE A 230 -1.29 -15.88 3.63
CA PHE A 230 -2.34 -15.19 2.91
C PHE A 230 -2.14 -15.18 1.38
N GLU A 231 -0.94 -14.83 0.92
CA GLU A 231 -0.61 -14.85 -0.51
C GLU A 231 -0.66 -16.26 -1.10
N THR A 232 -0.24 -17.26 -0.32
CA THR A 232 -0.33 -18.67 -0.69
C THR A 232 -1.78 -19.09 -0.89
N ASP A 233 -2.67 -18.73 0.03
CA ASP A 233 -4.11 -19.01 -0.07
C ASP A 233 -4.73 -18.38 -1.33
N LEU A 234 -4.44 -17.09 -1.59
CA LEU A 234 -4.92 -16.42 -2.79
C LEU A 234 -4.35 -17.05 -4.08
N MET A 235 -3.09 -17.48 -4.06
CA MET A 235 -2.44 -18.15 -5.20
C MET A 235 -3.10 -19.52 -5.48
N VAL A 236 -3.36 -20.32 -4.44
CA VAL A 236 -4.04 -21.61 -4.57
C VAL A 236 -5.45 -21.43 -5.10
N ASN A 237 -6.21 -20.48 -4.58
CA ASN A 237 -7.55 -20.16 -5.10
C ASN A 237 -7.50 -19.66 -6.54
N GLY A 238 -6.49 -18.86 -6.92
CA GLY A 238 -6.25 -18.45 -8.30
C GLY A 238 -5.99 -19.62 -9.24
N PHE A 239 -5.21 -20.63 -8.82
CA PHE A 239 -4.99 -21.84 -9.61
C PHE A 239 -6.25 -22.69 -9.75
N LYS A 240 -7.02 -22.88 -8.67
CA LYS A 240 -8.31 -23.58 -8.72
C LYS A 240 -9.27 -22.90 -9.70
N GLN A 241 -9.39 -21.57 -9.62
CA GLN A 241 -10.20 -20.78 -10.55
C GLN A 241 -9.72 -20.94 -12.00
N ALA A 242 -8.41 -20.85 -12.26
CA ALA A 242 -7.88 -21.02 -13.60
C ALA A 242 -8.18 -22.41 -14.18
N GLN A 243 -8.09 -23.45 -13.36
CA GLN A 243 -8.45 -24.82 -13.75
C GLN A 243 -9.93 -24.92 -14.15
N THR A 244 -10.84 -24.35 -13.35
CA THR A 244 -12.28 -24.33 -13.67
C THR A 244 -12.58 -23.50 -14.92
N ASN A 245 -11.96 -22.33 -15.05
CA ASN A 245 -12.21 -21.40 -16.15
C ASN A 245 -11.78 -21.97 -17.51
N ILE A 246 -10.78 -22.85 -17.58
CA ILE A 246 -10.42 -23.55 -18.83
C ILE A 246 -11.61 -24.39 -19.33
N GLY A 247 -12.24 -25.14 -18.44
CA GLY A 247 -13.42 -25.94 -18.77
C GLY A 247 -14.61 -25.07 -19.17
N GLN A 248 -14.90 -24.04 -18.37
CA GLN A 248 -16.02 -23.14 -18.61
C GLN A 248 -15.84 -22.27 -19.87
N THR A 249 -14.62 -21.81 -20.16
CA THR A 249 -14.35 -21.03 -21.39
C THR A 249 -14.61 -21.88 -22.62
N LYS A 250 -14.22 -23.16 -22.59
CA LYS A 250 -14.53 -24.09 -23.67
C LYS A 250 -16.05 -24.25 -23.85
N THR A 251 -16.80 -24.50 -22.77
CA THR A 251 -18.25 -24.64 -22.85
C THR A 251 -18.93 -23.36 -23.31
N LEU A 252 -18.46 -22.19 -22.87
CA LEU A 252 -18.98 -20.89 -23.30
C LEU A 252 -18.70 -20.62 -24.78
N ALA A 253 -17.51 -20.99 -25.27
CA ALA A 253 -17.17 -20.86 -26.69
C ALA A 253 -18.06 -21.77 -27.57
N GLU A 254 -18.23 -23.02 -27.17
CA GLU A 254 -19.13 -23.98 -27.84
C GLU A 254 -20.60 -23.48 -27.82
N GLN A 255 -21.06 -22.97 -26.68
CA GLN A 255 -22.40 -22.39 -26.54
C GLN A 255 -22.58 -21.09 -27.32
N ALA A 256 -21.56 -20.25 -27.44
CA ALA A 256 -21.61 -19.01 -28.22
C ALA A 256 -21.70 -19.29 -29.73
N GLU A 257 -21.09 -20.38 -30.18
CA GLU A 257 -21.18 -20.83 -31.58
C GLU A 257 -22.58 -21.39 -31.92
N LEU A 258 -23.21 -22.08 -30.94
CA LEU A 258 -24.57 -22.61 -31.05
C LEU A 258 -25.67 -21.55 -30.84
N SER A 259 -25.44 -20.59 -29.94
CA SER A 259 -26.35 -19.50 -29.61
C SER A 259 -26.28 -18.39 -30.67
N ARG A 260 -26.77 -18.69 -31.87
CA ARG A 260 -26.85 -17.70 -32.97
C ARG A 260 -27.87 -16.58 -32.72
N LEU A 261 -28.66 -16.62 -31.63
CA LEU A 261 -29.86 -15.79 -31.43
C LEU A 261 -30.08 -15.22 -30.00
N GLY A 262 -29.16 -15.36 -29.05
CA GLY A 262 -29.41 -14.87 -27.68
C GLY A 262 -28.19 -14.83 -26.76
N ILE A 263 -28.40 -14.25 -25.56
CA ILE A 263 -27.43 -14.23 -24.46
C ILE A 263 -27.48 -15.56 -23.73
N SER A 264 -26.33 -16.19 -23.49
CA SER A 264 -26.26 -17.44 -22.75
C SER A 264 -26.73 -17.26 -21.31
N GLU A 265 -27.56 -18.19 -20.84
CA GLU A 265 -27.97 -18.27 -19.44
C GLU A 265 -26.76 -18.60 -18.53
N GLY A 266 -26.87 -18.25 -17.25
CA GLY A 266 -25.84 -18.51 -16.25
C GLY A 266 -25.29 -17.23 -15.62
N THR A 267 -24.20 -17.37 -14.85
CA THR A 267 -23.64 -16.29 -14.02
C THR A 267 -22.18 -16.02 -14.33
N SER A 268 -21.84 -14.78 -14.67
CA SER A 268 -20.46 -14.29 -14.73
C SER A 268 -20.18 -13.48 -13.46
N LEU A 269 -19.22 -13.91 -12.65
CA LEU A 269 -18.76 -13.18 -11.46
C LEU A 269 -17.40 -12.55 -11.74
N ILE A 270 -17.34 -11.22 -11.66
CA ILE A 270 -16.11 -10.43 -11.81
C ILE A 270 -15.78 -9.82 -10.44
N GLY A 271 -14.75 -10.33 -9.77
CA GLY A 271 -14.47 -10.01 -8.37
C GLY A 271 -13.04 -9.56 -8.08
N ASP A 272 -12.84 -9.05 -6.87
CA ASP A 272 -11.53 -8.67 -6.32
C ASP A 272 -10.90 -9.75 -5.41
N SER A 273 -9.96 -9.37 -4.53
CA SER A 273 -9.29 -10.29 -3.61
C SER A 273 -10.23 -10.94 -2.60
N VAL A 274 -11.33 -10.28 -2.22
CA VAL A 274 -12.29 -10.83 -1.26
C VAL A 274 -13.07 -11.98 -1.92
N ALA A 275 -13.53 -11.77 -3.16
CA ALA A 275 -14.15 -12.81 -3.95
C ALA A 275 -13.16 -13.95 -4.27
N LEU A 276 -11.90 -13.63 -4.55
CA LEU A 276 -10.87 -14.64 -4.82
C LEU A 276 -10.61 -15.53 -3.59
N ARG A 277 -10.61 -14.94 -2.40
CA ARG A 277 -10.50 -15.69 -1.14
C ARG A 277 -11.69 -16.65 -0.93
N ALA A 278 -12.88 -16.24 -1.37
CA ALA A 278 -14.09 -17.07 -1.33
C ALA A 278 -14.22 -18.05 -2.52
N ASN A 279 -13.25 -18.15 -3.43
CA ASN A 279 -13.40 -18.84 -4.71
C ASN A 279 -13.89 -20.30 -4.57
N THR A 280 -13.33 -21.05 -3.62
CA THR A 280 -13.74 -22.45 -3.40
C THR A 280 -15.22 -22.52 -2.98
N ALA A 281 -15.63 -21.75 -1.98
CA ALA A 281 -17.01 -21.71 -1.50
C ALA A 281 -17.99 -21.15 -2.56
N LEU A 282 -17.56 -20.15 -3.34
CA LEU A 282 -18.35 -19.62 -4.46
C LEU A 282 -18.59 -20.68 -5.54
N GLN A 283 -17.56 -21.46 -5.87
CA GLN A 283 -17.69 -22.53 -6.86
C GLN A 283 -18.59 -23.66 -6.36
N GLU A 284 -18.59 -23.95 -5.06
CA GLU A 284 -19.50 -24.94 -4.45
C GLU A 284 -20.95 -24.44 -4.42
N ALA A 285 -21.17 -23.17 -4.06
CA ALA A 285 -22.49 -22.57 -4.00
C ALA A 285 -23.09 -22.27 -5.39
N LEU A 286 -22.24 -22.02 -6.39
CA LEU A 286 -22.62 -21.72 -7.77
C LEU A 286 -21.80 -22.57 -8.76
N PRO A 287 -22.08 -23.88 -8.89
CA PRO A 287 -21.27 -24.82 -9.68
C PRO A 287 -21.09 -24.44 -11.16
N GLU A 288 -22.05 -23.74 -11.75
CA GLU A 288 -22.03 -23.33 -13.16
C GLU A 288 -21.59 -21.87 -13.37
N ALA A 289 -21.27 -21.13 -12.30
CA ALA A 289 -20.85 -19.74 -12.44
C ALA A 289 -19.42 -19.63 -12.99
N ASN A 290 -19.22 -18.73 -13.94
CA ASN A 290 -17.92 -18.31 -14.43
C ASN A 290 -17.30 -17.28 -13.49
N ILE A 291 -16.41 -17.73 -12.62
CA ILE A 291 -15.77 -16.91 -11.58
C ILE A 291 -14.44 -16.38 -12.12
N ASN A 292 -14.34 -15.06 -12.22
CA ASN A 292 -13.11 -14.35 -12.52
C ASN A 292 -12.87 -13.36 -11.38
N ALA A 293 -12.08 -13.76 -10.39
CA ALA A 293 -11.62 -12.92 -9.30
C ALA A 293 -10.08 -12.75 -9.33
N GLN A 294 -9.58 -11.59 -8.88
CA GLN A 294 -8.15 -11.26 -8.90
C GLN A 294 -7.76 -10.27 -7.80
N VAL A 295 -6.56 -10.46 -7.24
CA VAL A 295 -5.96 -9.54 -6.27
C VAL A 295 -5.90 -8.11 -6.81
N SER A 296 -6.20 -7.15 -5.93
CA SER A 296 -6.16 -5.71 -6.22
C SER A 296 -7.08 -5.21 -7.34
N ARG A 297 -8.07 -6.02 -7.77
CA ARG A 297 -9.02 -5.59 -8.79
C ARG A 297 -9.91 -4.45 -8.27
N THR A 298 -10.12 -3.44 -9.10
CA THR A 298 -11.01 -2.31 -8.83
C THR A 298 -12.32 -2.41 -9.63
N THR A 299 -13.34 -1.65 -9.21
CA THR A 299 -14.63 -1.53 -9.92
C THR A 299 -14.43 -1.06 -11.37
N LYS A 300 -13.54 -0.10 -11.60
CA LYS A 300 -13.16 0.36 -12.95
C LYS A 300 -12.65 -0.80 -13.82
N GLN A 301 -11.75 -1.63 -13.31
CA GLN A 301 -11.23 -2.78 -14.06
C GLN A 301 -12.31 -3.84 -14.29
N ALA A 302 -13.23 -4.04 -13.34
CA ALA A 302 -14.36 -4.94 -13.52
C ALA A 302 -15.29 -4.49 -14.67
N ASN A 303 -15.51 -3.18 -14.83
CA ASN A 303 -16.23 -2.61 -15.97
C ASN A 303 -15.53 -2.94 -17.31
N ASP A 304 -14.22 -2.75 -17.38
CA ASP A 304 -13.42 -3.06 -18.58
C ASP A 304 -13.52 -4.56 -18.94
N ILE A 305 -13.47 -5.45 -17.94
CA ILE A 305 -13.63 -6.90 -18.13
C ILE A 305 -15.05 -7.27 -18.57
N MET A 306 -16.08 -6.67 -17.95
CA MET A 306 -17.49 -6.89 -18.32
C MET A 306 -17.73 -6.56 -19.79
N LEU A 307 -17.25 -5.39 -20.24
CA LEU A 307 -17.36 -4.95 -21.62
C LEU A 307 -16.60 -5.87 -22.58
N ASN A 308 -15.38 -6.27 -22.22
CA ASN A 308 -14.58 -7.19 -23.02
C ASN A 308 -15.28 -8.56 -23.17
N ASN A 309 -15.82 -9.11 -22.08
CA ASN A 309 -16.58 -10.36 -22.11
C ASN A 309 -17.85 -10.22 -22.97
N SER A 310 -18.54 -9.08 -22.90
CA SER A 310 -19.71 -8.83 -23.74
C SER A 310 -19.36 -8.79 -25.23
N GLN A 311 -18.29 -8.07 -25.59
CA GLN A 311 -17.80 -7.97 -26.98
C GLN A 311 -17.41 -9.34 -27.54
N ASN A 312 -16.89 -10.23 -26.70
CA ASN A 312 -16.52 -11.59 -27.05
C ASN A 312 -17.65 -12.63 -26.87
N LYS A 313 -18.89 -12.19 -26.59
CA LYS A 313 -20.06 -13.06 -26.35
C LYS A 313 -19.85 -14.10 -25.23
N ALA A 314 -18.96 -13.79 -24.29
CA ALA A 314 -18.62 -14.61 -23.14
C ALA A 314 -19.29 -14.13 -21.84
N LEU A 315 -19.98 -12.98 -21.88
CA LEU A 315 -20.74 -12.46 -20.74
C LEU A 315 -22.10 -13.18 -20.65
N LEU A 316 -22.37 -13.79 -19.50
CA LEU A 316 -23.61 -14.50 -19.23
C LEU A 316 -24.72 -13.55 -18.77
N LYS A 317 -25.97 -14.01 -18.81
CA LYS A 317 -27.16 -13.22 -18.46
C LYS A 317 -27.08 -12.56 -17.08
N THR A 318 -26.64 -13.28 -16.05
CA THR A 318 -26.46 -12.71 -14.71
C THR A 318 -25.02 -12.27 -14.53
N VAL A 319 -24.80 -10.99 -14.25
CA VAL A 319 -23.46 -10.40 -14.06
C VAL A 319 -23.32 -9.97 -12.61
N VAL A 320 -22.40 -10.60 -11.88
CA VAL A 320 -22.07 -10.25 -10.49
C VAL A 320 -20.79 -9.42 -10.48
N ILE A 321 -20.85 -8.21 -9.93
CA ILE A 321 -19.69 -7.35 -9.70
C ILE A 321 -19.35 -7.38 -8.22
N ALA A 322 -18.27 -8.11 -7.90
CA ALA A 322 -17.80 -8.37 -6.54
C ALA A 322 -16.55 -7.56 -6.22
N THR A 323 -16.67 -6.24 -6.31
CA THR A 323 -15.57 -5.27 -6.13
C THR A 323 -16.03 -4.09 -5.29
N GLY A 324 -15.08 -3.33 -4.74
CA GLY A 324 -15.37 -1.98 -4.22
C GLY A 324 -14.52 -1.54 -3.05
N VAL A 325 -13.76 -2.46 -2.44
CA VAL A 325 -12.85 -2.12 -1.33
C VAL A 325 -11.52 -1.53 -1.82
N ASN A 326 -11.10 -1.88 -3.04
CA ASN A 326 -9.90 -1.32 -3.68
C ASN A 326 -10.22 -0.03 -4.44
N ASN A 327 -9.54 1.07 -4.09
CA ASN A 327 -9.73 2.43 -4.63
C ASN A 327 -11.19 2.93 -4.57
N PRO A 328 -11.81 2.98 -3.38
CA PRO A 328 -13.24 3.29 -3.22
C PRO A 328 -13.60 4.76 -3.49
N GLU A 329 -12.64 5.68 -3.58
CA GLU A 329 -12.91 7.12 -3.64
C GLU A 329 -13.69 7.54 -4.91
N GLY A 330 -13.54 6.79 -6.00
CA GLY A 330 -14.22 6.99 -7.28
C GLY A 330 -15.60 6.35 -7.39
N TYR A 331 -16.16 5.81 -6.30
CA TYR A 331 -17.31 4.89 -6.31
C TYR A 331 -18.50 5.33 -7.17
N LYS A 332 -18.90 6.62 -7.13
CA LYS A 332 -20.06 7.11 -7.90
C LYS A 332 -19.84 6.92 -9.39
N ASN A 333 -18.73 7.45 -9.90
CA ASN A 333 -18.41 7.38 -11.32
C ASN A 333 -18.21 5.93 -11.76
N ASP A 334 -17.57 5.11 -10.94
CA ASP A 334 -17.31 3.71 -11.26
C ASP A 334 -18.60 2.87 -11.30
N LEU A 335 -19.48 3.02 -10.30
CA LEU A 335 -20.77 2.33 -10.24
C LEU A 335 -21.74 2.82 -11.32
N ASP A 336 -21.83 4.13 -11.53
CA ASP A 336 -22.63 4.70 -12.62
C ASP A 336 -22.15 4.17 -13.96
N SER A 337 -20.83 4.09 -14.17
CA SER A 337 -20.26 3.55 -15.40
C SER A 337 -20.62 2.07 -15.58
N ILE A 338 -20.58 1.24 -14.54
CA ILE A 338 -21.00 -0.17 -14.63
C ILE A 338 -22.49 -0.29 -14.98
N VAL A 339 -23.37 0.42 -14.29
CA VAL A 339 -24.83 0.34 -14.54
C VAL A 339 -25.17 0.83 -15.95
N ASN A 340 -24.56 1.94 -16.38
CA ASN A 340 -24.75 2.51 -17.71
C ASN A 340 -24.19 1.60 -18.80
N ASN A 341 -23.00 1.04 -18.61
CA ASN A 341 -22.33 0.19 -19.59
C ASN A 341 -22.83 -1.25 -19.61
N LEU A 342 -23.61 -1.69 -18.61
CA LEU A 342 -24.21 -3.02 -18.63
C LEU A 342 -24.90 -3.25 -19.98
N PRO A 343 -24.54 -4.28 -20.75
CA PRO A 343 -25.17 -4.52 -22.03
C PRO A 343 -26.63 -4.93 -21.88
N LYS A 344 -27.40 -4.79 -22.96
CA LYS A 344 -28.80 -5.23 -22.97
C LYS A 344 -28.90 -6.73 -22.78
N GLY A 345 -29.96 -7.16 -22.11
CA GLY A 345 -30.31 -8.54 -21.84
C GLY A 345 -29.56 -9.18 -20.67
N HIS A 346 -28.81 -8.38 -19.89
CA HIS A 346 -28.17 -8.81 -18.66
C HIS A 346 -28.90 -8.27 -17.42
N HIS A 347 -28.83 -9.03 -16.31
CA HIS A 347 -29.19 -8.58 -14.97
C HIS A 347 -27.91 -8.40 -14.16
N LEU A 348 -27.79 -7.28 -13.44
CA LEU A 348 -26.60 -6.92 -12.68
C LEU A 348 -26.83 -7.17 -11.18
N ILE A 349 -25.86 -7.78 -10.51
CA ILE A 349 -25.82 -7.92 -9.06
C ILE A 349 -24.56 -7.20 -8.58
N LEU A 350 -24.75 -6.20 -7.70
CA LEU A 350 -23.65 -5.50 -7.05
C LEU A 350 -23.42 -6.11 -5.66
N VAL A 351 -22.20 -6.55 -5.39
CA VAL A 351 -21.80 -7.01 -4.04
C VAL A 351 -21.24 -5.81 -3.29
N THR A 352 -21.82 -5.48 -2.14
CA THR A 352 -21.39 -4.31 -1.36
C THR A 352 -20.04 -4.57 -0.66
N PRO A 353 -19.06 -3.65 -0.73
CA PRO A 353 -17.74 -3.83 -0.11
C PRO A 353 -17.79 -3.64 1.41
N TYR A 354 -16.80 -4.18 2.12
CA TYR A 354 -16.64 -4.05 3.56
C TYR A 354 -15.21 -3.65 3.94
N GLU A 355 -15.09 -2.72 4.87
CA GLU A 355 -13.86 -2.30 5.55
C GLU A 355 -14.22 -2.17 7.04
N GLY A 356 -13.74 -3.07 7.87
CA GLY A 356 -14.05 -3.12 9.30
C GLY A 356 -13.19 -2.17 10.15
N ASP A 357 -12.02 -1.75 9.65
CA ASP A 357 -11.14 -0.83 10.35
C ASP A 357 -11.64 0.62 10.16
N LYS A 358 -12.43 1.08 11.12
CA LYS A 358 -12.99 2.44 11.18
C LYS A 358 -11.93 3.54 11.23
N SER A 359 -10.66 3.21 11.48
CA SER A 359 -9.56 4.17 11.48
C SER A 359 -8.95 4.40 10.11
N LYS A 360 -9.29 3.58 9.10
CA LYS A 360 -8.80 3.74 7.73
C LYS A 360 -9.41 4.96 7.06
N ASP A 361 -8.58 5.72 6.34
CA ASP A 361 -9.01 6.85 5.51
C ASP A 361 -10.06 6.44 4.45
N THR A 362 -10.03 5.18 4.01
CA THR A 362 -10.93 4.60 3.01
C THR A 362 -12.28 4.15 3.59
N TYR A 363 -12.40 3.98 4.92
CA TYR A 363 -13.62 3.46 5.57
C TYR A 363 -14.88 4.20 5.12
N THR A 364 -14.83 5.55 5.16
CA THR A 364 -15.97 6.39 4.76
C THR A 364 -16.36 6.16 3.30
N SER A 365 -15.38 6.05 2.39
CA SER A 365 -15.64 5.83 0.97
C SER A 365 -16.22 4.45 0.70
N VAL A 366 -15.79 3.42 1.44
CA VAL A 366 -16.35 2.05 1.33
C VAL A 366 -17.81 2.01 1.79
N GLU A 367 -18.14 2.67 2.91
CA GLU A 367 -19.52 2.77 3.40
C GLU A 367 -20.42 3.55 2.42
N GLN A 368 -19.89 4.64 1.84
CA GLN A 368 -20.59 5.40 0.80
C GLN A 368 -20.79 4.60 -0.48
N TYR A 369 -19.80 3.79 -0.90
CA TYR A 369 -19.95 2.85 -2.01
C TYR A 369 -21.11 1.90 -1.74
N ALA A 370 -21.12 1.23 -0.59
CA ALA A 370 -22.16 0.27 -0.23
C ALA A 370 -23.55 0.92 -0.21
N ALA A 371 -23.67 2.14 0.34
CA ALA A 371 -24.92 2.89 0.31
C ALA A 371 -25.37 3.24 -1.12
N TYR A 372 -24.46 3.72 -1.97
CA TYR A 372 -24.79 4.10 -3.33
C TYR A 372 -25.13 2.90 -4.22
N ALA A 373 -24.48 1.75 -4.03
CA ALA A 373 -24.85 0.50 -4.69
C ALA A 373 -26.31 0.13 -4.37
N ARG A 374 -26.72 0.19 -3.09
CA ARG A 374 -28.11 -0.05 -2.68
C ARG A 374 -29.10 0.90 -3.37
N GLU A 375 -28.77 2.19 -3.43
CA GLU A 375 -29.58 3.19 -4.14
C GLU A 375 -29.73 2.87 -5.64
N LEU A 376 -28.65 2.42 -6.30
CA LEU A 376 -28.71 2.03 -7.70
C LEU A 376 -29.60 0.80 -7.94
N ALA A 377 -29.59 -0.17 -7.03
CA ALA A 377 -30.47 -1.33 -7.11
C ALA A 377 -31.95 -0.96 -6.91
N GLU A 378 -32.26 -0.04 -5.98
CA GLU A 378 -33.63 0.46 -5.80
C GLU A 378 -34.15 1.21 -7.05
N LYS A 379 -33.27 1.95 -7.73
CA LYS A 379 -33.63 2.76 -8.91
C LYS A 379 -33.73 1.97 -10.22
N ASN A 380 -33.02 0.85 -10.34
CA ASN A 380 -32.90 0.11 -11.59
C ASN A 380 -33.45 -1.32 -11.43
N PRO A 381 -34.55 -1.67 -12.12
CA PRO A 381 -35.20 -2.98 -11.90
C PRO A 381 -34.36 -4.18 -12.37
N TYR A 382 -33.31 -3.94 -13.16
CA TYR A 382 -32.35 -4.93 -13.63
C TYR A 382 -31.05 -4.96 -12.79
N VAL A 383 -31.05 -4.30 -11.63
CA VAL A 383 -29.92 -4.26 -10.70
C VAL A 383 -30.38 -4.76 -9.32
N SER A 384 -29.64 -5.70 -8.76
CA SER A 384 -29.88 -6.28 -7.42
C SER A 384 -28.65 -6.17 -6.53
N ILE A 385 -28.83 -6.41 -5.22
CA ILE A 385 -27.76 -6.38 -4.23
C ILE A 385 -27.49 -7.77 -3.65
N ALA A 386 -26.20 -8.09 -3.54
CA ALA A 386 -25.70 -9.07 -2.58
C ALA A 386 -25.02 -8.30 -1.43
N ASP A 387 -25.70 -8.13 -0.29
CA ASP A 387 -25.29 -7.14 0.71
C ASP A 387 -24.21 -7.66 1.68
N TRP A 388 -23.03 -7.96 1.15
CA TRP A 388 -21.89 -8.42 1.94
C TRP A 388 -21.49 -7.42 3.03
N ASN A 389 -21.56 -6.11 2.76
CA ASN A 389 -21.31 -5.07 3.77
C ASN A 389 -22.16 -5.25 5.03
N LYS A 390 -23.44 -5.62 4.86
CA LYS A 390 -24.35 -5.88 5.97
C LYS A 390 -24.00 -7.18 6.67
N VAL A 391 -23.85 -8.28 5.92
CA VAL A 391 -23.53 -9.60 6.48
C VAL A 391 -22.21 -9.56 7.26
N ALA A 392 -21.17 -8.96 6.69
CA ALA A 392 -19.87 -8.78 7.35
C ALA A 392 -19.98 -8.10 8.72
N LYS A 393 -20.86 -7.10 8.87
CA LYS A 393 -21.08 -6.39 10.15
C LYS A 393 -21.79 -7.24 11.20
N GLU A 394 -22.60 -8.20 10.77
CA GLU A 394 -23.36 -9.10 11.64
C GLU A 394 -22.49 -10.26 12.18
N HIS A 395 -21.31 -10.47 11.60
CA HIS A 395 -20.38 -11.56 11.91
C HIS A 395 -19.00 -11.05 12.38
N PRO A 396 -18.90 -10.39 13.55
CA PRO A 396 -17.62 -9.87 14.07
C PRO A 396 -16.54 -10.94 14.28
N GLU A 397 -16.94 -12.19 14.47
CA GLU A 397 -16.05 -13.34 14.73
C GLU A 397 -15.09 -13.63 13.58
N ILE A 398 -15.50 -13.45 12.33
CA ILE A 398 -14.64 -13.73 11.15
C ILE A 398 -13.57 -12.64 10.94
N TRP A 399 -13.60 -11.55 11.72
CA TRP A 399 -12.68 -10.42 11.61
C TRP A 399 -11.64 -10.38 12.72
N ALA A 400 -11.72 -11.26 13.72
CA ALA A 400 -10.77 -11.30 14.82
C ALA A 400 -9.35 -11.61 14.29
N GLY A 401 -8.40 -10.70 14.53
CA GLY A 401 -7.00 -10.87 14.09
C GLY A 401 -6.78 -10.80 12.59
N THR A 402 -7.73 -10.26 11.82
CA THR A 402 -7.59 -10.03 10.37
C THR A 402 -7.26 -8.57 10.05
N ASP A 403 -7.04 -8.28 8.76
CA ASP A 403 -6.86 -6.93 8.25
C ASP A 403 -8.17 -6.14 8.07
N GLN A 404 -9.29 -6.67 8.57
CA GLN A 404 -10.65 -6.10 8.49
C GLN A 404 -11.24 -6.00 7.07
N VAL A 405 -10.64 -6.67 6.08
CA VAL A 405 -11.15 -6.78 4.70
C VAL A 405 -11.21 -8.25 4.26
N HIS A 406 -10.16 -9.02 4.55
CA HIS A 406 -10.07 -10.45 4.27
C HIS A 406 -10.46 -11.24 5.52
N PHE A 407 -11.60 -11.91 5.45
CA PHE A 407 -12.16 -12.71 6.55
C PHE A 407 -11.25 -13.90 6.92
N GLY A 408 -11.30 -14.28 8.19
CA GLY A 408 -10.60 -15.44 8.75
C GLY A 408 -9.10 -15.27 8.94
N ASN A 409 -8.64 -15.45 10.19
CA ASN A 409 -7.23 -15.48 10.56
C ASN A 409 -6.66 -16.91 10.64
N ASP A 410 -7.51 -17.93 10.65
CA ASP A 410 -7.18 -19.35 10.65
C ASP A 410 -8.07 -20.13 9.67
N GLY A 411 -7.79 -21.42 9.47
CA GLY A 411 -8.51 -22.25 8.50
C GLY A 411 -10.03 -22.31 8.72
N ASN A 412 -10.49 -22.39 9.97
CA ASN A 412 -11.92 -22.50 10.29
C ASN A 412 -12.65 -21.18 10.00
N MET A 413 -12.06 -20.05 10.41
CA MET A 413 -12.67 -18.74 10.19
C MET A 413 -12.59 -18.30 8.73
N ILE A 414 -11.60 -18.79 7.97
CA ILE A 414 -11.54 -18.60 6.52
C ILE A 414 -12.69 -19.35 5.85
N GLU A 415 -12.93 -20.60 6.23
CA GLU A 415 -14.02 -21.41 5.67
C GLU A 415 -15.39 -20.79 5.99
N GLU A 416 -15.63 -20.39 7.24
CA GLU A 416 -16.88 -19.76 7.66
C GLU A 416 -17.13 -18.42 6.93
N GLY A 417 -16.11 -17.56 6.86
CA GLY A 417 -16.21 -16.28 6.14
C GLY A 417 -16.44 -16.47 4.64
N ALA A 418 -15.77 -17.45 4.02
CA ALA A 418 -15.94 -17.77 2.60
C ALA A 418 -17.34 -18.29 2.32
N LYS A 419 -17.89 -19.13 3.20
CA LYS A 419 -19.24 -19.66 3.11
C LYS A 419 -20.28 -18.55 3.20
N LEU A 420 -20.19 -17.66 4.20
CA LEU A 420 -21.09 -16.51 4.33
C LEU A 420 -21.05 -15.61 3.09
N TYR A 421 -19.86 -15.34 2.56
CA TYR A 421 -19.69 -14.56 1.33
C TYR A 421 -20.37 -15.22 0.13
N ALA A 422 -20.14 -16.54 -0.04
CA ALA A 422 -20.72 -17.31 -1.13
C ALA A 422 -22.24 -17.44 -1.04
N GLU A 423 -22.79 -17.69 0.14
CA GLU A 423 -24.23 -17.77 0.38
C GLU A 423 -24.92 -16.43 0.12
N THR A 424 -24.29 -15.32 0.50
CA THR A 424 -24.79 -13.96 0.22
C THR A 424 -24.96 -13.73 -1.28
N ILE A 425 -23.96 -14.12 -2.08
CA ILE A 425 -24.01 -13.97 -3.53
C ILE A 425 -24.98 -14.97 -4.16
N ALA A 426 -24.95 -16.23 -3.72
CA ALA A 426 -25.83 -17.27 -4.25
C ALA A 426 -27.31 -16.96 -4.02
N ALA A 427 -27.67 -16.40 -2.86
CA ALA A 427 -29.02 -15.93 -2.57
C ALA A 427 -29.46 -14.83 -3.55
N ALA A 428 -28.59 -13.85 -3.82
CA ALA A 428 -28.87 -12.77 -4.78
C ALA A 428 -28.99 -13.29 -6.21
N VAL A 429 -28.13 -14.22 -6.63
CA VAL A 429 -28.19 -14.86 -7.96
C VAL A 429 -29.50 -15.62 -8.14
N LYS A 430 -29.93 -16.38 -7.13
CA LYS A 430 -31.20 -17.11 -7.14
C LYS A 430 -32.39 -16.14 -7.24
N ALA A 431 -32.39 -15.07 -6.45
CA ALA A 431 -33.45 -14.06 -6.49
C ALA A 431 -33.54 -13.35 -7.86
N ALA A 432 -32.39 -13.11 -8.50
CA ALA A 432 -32.31 -12.43 -9.79
C ALA A 432 -32.88 -13.22 -10.97
N GLN A 433 -33.09 -14.54 -10.84
CA GLN A 433 -33.65 -15.38 -11.92
C GLN A 433 -35.07 -14.94 -12.33
N GLU A 434 -35.83 -14.37 -11.40
CA GLU A 434 -37.20 -13.89 -11.60
C GLU A 434 -37.26 -12.39 -11.93
N LEU A 435 -36.12 -11.69 -11.93
CA LEU A 435 -36.05 -10.25 -12.12
C LEU A 435 -35.76 -9.88 -13.58
N PRO A 436 -36.20 -8.69 -14.04
CA PRO A 436 -36.02 -8.30 -15.43
C PRO A 436 -34.55 -8.04 -15.76
N VAL A 437 -34.21 -8.25 -17.03
CA VAL A 437 -32.91 -7.85 -17.60
C VAL A 437 -32.98 -6.44 -18.19
N LYS A 438 -31.83 -5.80 -18.39
CA LYS A 438 -31.77 -4.48 -19.03
C LYS A 438 -32.30 -4.54 -20.47
N SER A 439 -33.38 -3.85 -20.78
CA SER A 439 -34.03 -3.93 -22.10
C SER A 439 -33.71 -2.77 -23.04
N LYS A 440 -33.33 -1.61 -22.52
CA LYS A 440 -33.11 -0.38 -23.30
C LYS A 440 -31.74 0.23 -23.11
#